data_AF-A0A5J4Y365-F1
#
_entry.id   AF-A0A5J4Y365-F1
#
_cell.length_a   1.000
_cell.length_b   1.000
_cell.length_c   1.000
_cell.angle_alpha   90.00
_cell.angle_beta   90.00
_cell.angle_gamma   90.00
#
_symmetry.space_group_name_H-M   'P 1'
#
loop_
_entity.id
_entity.type
_entity.pdbx_description
1 polymer ?
#
loop_
_entity_poly.entity_id
_entity_poly.type
_entity_poly.pdbx_seq_one_letter_code
_entity_poly.pdbx_strand_id
1 'polypeptide(L)'
;LSHICLCLQVLFLLYHYFEAKEVYNAIRVFIAGYVWMTGFGNFSYYYKTGDFAFPRFCQMMWRLNFLVVLVCIALQNNYMLYYICPMHTLFTIMVYAALGLGHRYNKSRAGITCKLLISVAVVFLCWDVKPVFYAIWSPFQWLMGYSDPRNPTNDLLHEWYFRSSLDRYVWIHGMLFAYLHPSFEAALQRIDKMSTKARLFVRTVITAVTLALFAAWYHYIYLLPKREYNRVHPYTSWIPITLWVVLRNVTPAMRHFSLSLYGWLGCITLETYISQFHTWLATGVPNGQPKMLLTFFPANYPLLNFAASTAVYVFVSHRLFIVTNELKSVVIPSAKVSKLLWRNFGMMAFAVVVLYVAAYLVLRVLGINKRILAGI
;
A
#
# COMPACT_ATOMS: atom_id res chain seq x y z
N LEU A 1 -1.10 6.60 -12.44
CA LEU A 1 -1.05 6.13 -11.04
C LEU A 1 -0.24 4.83 -10.92
N SER A 2 -0.35 3.89 -11.86
CA SER A 2 0.40 2.62 -11.87
C SER A 2 1.94 2.76 -11.85
N HIS A 3 2.48 3.90 -12.32
CA HIS A 3 3.90 4.25 -12.20
C HIS A 3 4.39 4.29 -10.74
N ILE A 4 3.54 4.71 -9.79
CA ILE A 4 3.88 4.83 -8.37
C ILE A 4 4.06 3.46 -7.73
N CYS A 5 3.23 2.48 -8.09
CA CYS A 5 3.33 1.11 -7.58
C CYS A 5 4.61 0.40 -8.03
N LEU A 6 5.02 0.58 -9.28
CA LEU A 6 6.27 0.01 -9.76
C LEU A 6 7.48 0.70 -9.13
N CYS A 7 7.51 2.03 -9.08
CA CYS A 7 8.61 2.72 -8.43
C CYS A 7 8.70 2.35 -6.95
N LEU A 8 7.56 2.14 -6.26
CA LEU A 8 7.56 1.58 -4.91
C LEU A 8 8.31 0.25 -4.87
N GLN A 9 7.96 -0.70 -5.73
CA GLN A 9 8.60 -2.02 -5.78
C GLN A 9 10.08 -1.92 -6.13
N VAL A 10 10.44 -1.19 -7.19
CA VAL A 10 11.82 -1.07 -7.71
C VAL A 10 12.71 -0.31 -6.72
N LEU A 11 12.20 0.67 -5.99
CA LEU A 11 13.01 1.34 -4.97
C LEU A 11 13.08 0.54 -3.66
N PHE A 12 12.04 -0.22 -3.30
CA PHE A 12 12.14 -1.19 -2.20
C PHE A 12 13.18 -2.27 -2.53
N LEU A 13 13.18 -2.73 -3.79
CA LEU A 13 14.16 -3.62 -4.39
C LEU A 13 15.57 -3.05 -4.26
N LEU A 14 15.77 -1.80 -4.72
CA LEU A 14 17.07 -1.12 -4.65
C LEU A 14 17.58 -0.92 -3.22
N TYR A 15 16.70 -0.54 -2.29
CA TYR A 15 17.06 -0.31 -0.90
C TYR A 15 17.45 -1.58 -0.15
N HIS A 16 16.75 -2.69 -0.36
CA HIS A 16 17.07 -3.95 0.33
C HIS A 16 18.21 -4.72 -0.35
N TYR A 17 18.35 -4.61 -1.67
CA TYR A 17 19.37 -5.34 -2.42
C TYR A 17 20.72 -4.62 -2.52
N PHE A 18 20.70 -3.30 -2.67
CA PHE A 18 21.94 -2.48 -2.76
C PHE A 18 22.22 -1.69 -1.48
N GLU A 19 21.48 -1.91 -0.40
CA GLU A 19 21.58 -1.18 0.88
C GLU A 19 21.62 0.36 0.74
N ALA A 20 21.00 0.88 -0.32
CA ALA A 20 21.07 2.29 -0.67
C ALA A 20 20.25 3.13 0.33
N LYS A 21 20.87 3.52 1.45
CA LYS A 21 20.24 4.31 2.54
C LYS A 21 19.67 5.64 2.03
N GLU A 22 20.25 6.20 0.97
CA GLU A 22 19.79 7.43 0.31
C GLU A 22 18.39 7.29 -0.33
N VAL A 23 17.93 6.06 -0.57
CA VAL A 23 16.64 5.76 -1.19
C VAL A 23 15.48 5.79 -0.18
N TYR A 24 15.77 5.90 1.13
CA TYR A 24 14.74 5.86 2.17
C TYR A 24 13.65 6.93 1.97
N ASN A 25 14.04 8.19 1.74
CA ASN A 25 13.08 9.29 1.57
C ASN A 25 12.19 9.07 0.32
N ALA A 26 12.76 8.51 -0.76
CA ALA A 26 11.98 8.16 -1.94
C ALA A 26 10.98 7.03 -1.66
N ILE A 27 11.39 5.96 -0.98
CA ILE A 27 10.48 4.87 -0.56
C ILE A 27 9.30 5.43 0.21
N ARG A 28 9.55 6.34 1.15
CA ARG A 28 8.50 6.98 1.94
C ARG A 28 7.51 7.75 1.07
N VAL A 29 7.97 8.51 0.06
CA VAL A 29 7.07 9.17 -0.90
C VAL A 29 6.22 8.17 -1.68
N PHE A 30 6.79 7.04 -2.09
CA PHE A 30 6.04 6.02 -2.83
C PHE A 30 4.99 5.30 -1.97
N ILE A 31 5.32 5.01 -0.70
CA ILE A 31 4.35 4.48 0.26
C ILE A 31 3.21 5.48 0.45
N ALA A 32 3.54 6.76 0.66
CA ALA A 32 2.55 7.82 0.75
C ALA A 32 1.68 7.91 -0.52
N GLY A 33 2.28 7.75 -1.70
CA GLY A 33 1.57 7.66 -2.98
C GLY A 33 0.61 6.48 -3.06
N TYR A 34 0.97 5.33 -2.50
CA TYR A 34 0.10 4.16 -2.46
C TYR A 34 -1.08 4.38 -1.49
N VAL A 35 -0.82 4.95 -0.31
CA VAL A 35 -1.88 5.33 0.64
C VAL A 35 -2.80 6.41 0.05
N TRP A 36 -2.23 7.38 -0.67
CA TRP A 36 -2.99 8.38 -1.41
C TRP A 36 -3.93 7.74 -2.44
N MET A 37 -3.46 6.74 -3.20
CA MET A 37 -4.28 5.99 -4.16
C MET A 37 -5.42 5.22 -3.46
N THR A 38 -5.18 4.73 -2.25
CA THR A 38 -6.23 4.09 -1.43
C THR A 38 -7.32 5.09 -1.08
N GLY A 39 -6.95 6.28 -0.62
CA GLY A 39 -7.89 7.38 -0.37
C GLY A 39 -8.65 7.80 -1.63
N PHE A 40 -7.94 8.09 -2.72
CA PHE A 40 -8.50 8.56 -3.98
C PHE A 40 -9.43 7.53 -4.63
N GLY A 41 -8.99 6.27 -4.75
CA GLY A 41 -9.71 5.21 -5.44
C GLY A 41 -10.99 4.80 -4.70
N ASN A 42 -10.88 4.58 -3.39
CA ASN A 42 -12.03 4.20 -2.56
C ASN A 42 -13.05 5.34 -2.50
N PHE A 43 -12.60 6.59 -2.31
CA PHE A 43 -13.51 7.74 -2.34
C PHE A 43 -14.21 7.87 -3.68
N SER A 44 -13.45 7.84 -4.78
CA SER A 44 -14.02 7.98 -6.14
C SER A 44 -15.07 6.91 -6.43
N TYR A 45 -14.85 5.68 -5.98
CA TYR A 45 -15.82 4.59 -6.11
C TYR A 45 -17.09 4.88 -5.31
N TYR A 46 -16.98 5.02 -3.98
CA TYR A 46 -18.16 5.20 -3.12
C TYR A 46 -18.93 6.49 -3.42
N TYR A 47 -18.24 7.56 -3.83
CA TYR A 47 -18.88 8.82 -4.20
C TYR A 47 -19.67 8.71 -5.51
N LYS A 48 -19.15 7.97 -6.50
CA LYS A 48 -19.83 7.79 -7.80
C LYS A 48 -20.93 6.74 -7.76
N THR A 49 -20.67 5.59 -7.14
CA THR A 49 -21.62 4.47 -7.12
C THR A 49 -22.66 4.60 -6.03
N GLY A 50 -22.33 5.27 -4.92
CA GLY A 50 -23.15 5.26 -3.70
C GLY A 50 -23.33 3.87 -3.09
N ASP A 51 -22.55 2.88 -3.56
CA ASP A 51 -22.70 1.48 -3.17
C ASP A 51 -21.79 1.15 -1.98
N PHE A 52 -22.40 1.08 -0.80
CA PHE A 52 -21.74 0.67 0.44
C PHE A 52 -21.95 -0.81 0.76
N ALA A 53 -22.30 -1.64 -0.22
CA ALA A 53 -22.56 -3.06 -0.01
C ALA A 53 -21.38 -3.80 0.62
N PHE A 54 -21.70 -4.63 1.63
CA PHE A 54 -20.74 -5.41 2.39
C PHE A 54 -19.88 -6.38 1.54
N PRO A 55 -20.40 -7.08 0.51
CA PRO A 55 -19.57 -7.97 -0.32
C PRO A 55 -18.42 -7.23 -1.01
N ARG A 56 -18.62 -5.98 -1.45
CA ARG A 56 -17.57 -5.18 -2.06
C ARG A 56 -16.46 -4.86 -1.05
N PHE A 57 -16.83 -4.51 0.17
CA PHE A 57 -15.88 -4.31 1.26
C PHE A 57 -15.07 -5.59 1.52
N CYS A 58 -15.73 -6.77 1.57
CA CYS A 58 -15.05 -8.05 1.72
C CYS A 58 -14.07 -8.34 0.56
N GLN A 59 -14.43 -8.04 -0.70
CA GLN A 59 -13.51 -8.21 -1.84
C GLN A 59 -12.24 -7.37 -1.69
N MET A 60 -12.37 -6.16 -1.14
CA MET A 60 -11.22 -5.29 -0.87
C MET A 60 -10.38 -5.81 0.28
N MET A 61 -11.00 -6.25 1.38
CA MET A 61 -10.30 -6.88 2.50
C MET A 61 -9.56 -8.14 2.06
N TRP A 62 -10.16 -8.95 1.19
CA TRP A 62 -9.51 -10.11 0.59
C TRP A 62 -8.27 -9.72 -0.20
N ARG A 63 -8.41 -8.75 -1.13
CA ARG A 63 -7.30 -8.29 -1.97
C ARG A 63 -6.10 -7.84 -1.15
N LEU A 64 -6.33 -7.18 -0.01
CA LEU A 64 -5.29 -6.62 0.86
C LEU A 64 -4.70 -7.64 1.85
N ASN A 65 -5.50 -8.60 2.33
CA ASN A 65 -5.14 -9.40 3.50
C ASN A 65 -5.01 -10.90 3.26
N PHE A 66 -5.65 -11.45 2.22
CA PHE A 66 -5.70 -12.91 2.06
C PHE A 66 -4.31 -13.53 1.92
N LEU A 67 -3.50 -13.02 0.99
CA LEU A 67 -2.16 -13.57 0.74
C LEU A 67 -1.25 -13.41 1.96
N VAL A 68 -1.24 -12.25 2.59
CA VAL A 68 -0.37 -11.99 3.76
C VAL A 68 -0.78 -12.85 4.95
N VAL A 69 -2.07 -13.08 5.19
CA VAL A 69 -2.54 -13.98 6.27
C VAL A 69 -2.05 -15.40 6.02
N LEU A 70 -2.17 -15.91 4.79
CA LEU A 70 -1.66 -17.24 4.44
C LEU A 70 -0.14 -17.34 4.64
N VAL A 71 0.60 -16.33 4.22
CA VAL A 71 2.06 -16.29 4.41
C VAL A 71 2.44 -16.22 5.89
N CYS A 72 1.71 -15.45 6.70
CA CYS A 72 1.92 -15.38 8.16
C CYS A 72 1.69 -16.74 8.82
N ILE A 73 0.62 -17.45 8.43
CA ILE A 73 0.32 -18.79 8.95
C ILE A 73 1.39 -19.80 8.52
N ALA A 74 1.76 -19.80 7.24
CA ALA A 74 2.72 -20.75 6.67
C ALA A 74 4.13 -20.57 7.24
N LEU A 75 4.57 -19.33 7.44
CA LEU A 75 5.94 -19.01 7.86
C LEU A 75 6.05 -18.60 9.33
N GLN A 76 4.95 -18.66 10.09
CA GLN A 76 4.89 -18.26 11.50
C GLN A 76 5.40 -16.84 11.75
N ASN A 77 5.06 -15.92 10.84
CA ASN A 77 5.40 -14.50 10.93
C ASN A 77 4.22 -13.68 11.47
N ASN A 78 4.55 -12.60 12.16
CA ASN A 78 3.61 -11.59 12.63
C ASN A 78 3.13 -10.74 11.46
N TYR A 79 1.86 -10.39 11.48
CA TYR A 79 1.21 -9.63 10.41
C TYR A 79 1.90 -8.27 10.14
N MET A 80 2.40 -7.64 11.19
CA MET A 80 3.12 -6.37 11.13
C MET A 80 4.48 -6.41 10.42
N LEU A 81 5.07 -7.58 10.20
CA LEU A 81 6.25 -7.70 9.33
C LEU A 81 5.94 -7.14 7.93
N TYR A 82 4.69 -7.31 7.48
CA TYR A 82 4.17 -6.83 6.20
C TYR A 82 3.33 -5.56 6.37
N TYR A 83 3.82 -4.57 7.13
CA TYR A 83 3.06 -3.40 7.61
C TYR A 83 2.27 -2.62 6.56
N ILE A 84 2.61 -2.71 5.27
CA ILE A 84 1.84 -2.09 4.19
C ILE A 84 0.40 -2.64 4.20
N CYS A 85 0.20 -3.95 4.39
CA CYS A 85 -1.13 -4.56 4.42
C CYS A 85 -2.05 -4.00 5.54
N PRO A 86 -1.65 -3.99 6.84
CA PRO A 86 -2.46 -3.40 7.91
C PRO A 86 -2.71 -1.91 7.70
N MET A 87 -1.72 -1.17 7.21
CA MET A 87 -1.84 0.26 6.98
C MET A 87 -2.90 0.57 5.89
N HIS A 88 -2.86 -0.16 4.77
CA HIS A 88 -3.88 -0.02 3.71
C HIS A 88 -5.27 -0.48 4.16
N THR A 89 -5.33 -1.51 5.00
CA THR A 89 -6.58 -1.97 5.61
C THR A 89 -7.18 -0.88 6.50
N LEU A 90 -6.38 -0.27 7.38
CA LEU A 90 -6.81 0.81 8.25
C LEU A 90 -7.38 1.98 7.44
N PHE A 91 -6.62 2.52 6.48
CA PHE A 91 -7.08 3.68 5.71
C PHE A 91 -8.28 3.34 4.81
N THR A 92 -8.39 2.10 4.32
CA THR A 92 -9.59 1.64 3.62
C THR A 92 -10.83 1.67 4.52
N ILE A 93 -10.71 1.16 5.76
CA ILE A 93 -11.78 1.21 6.75
C ILE A 93 -12.14 2.65 7.09
N MET A 94 -11.14 3.52 7.27
CA MET A 94 -11.38 4.94 7.57
C MET A 94 -12.11 5.67 6.44
N VAL A 95 -11.74 5.43 5.17
CA VAL A 95 -12.48 6.00 4.02
C VAL A 95 -13.90 5.46 3.96
N TYR A 96 -14.07 4.14 4.17
CA TYR A 96 -15.39 3.51 4.19
C TYR A 96 -16.27 4.08 5.31
N ALA A 97 -15.73 4.26 6.52
CA ALA A 97 -16.42 4.86 7.64
C ALA A 97 -16.75 6.34 7.38
N ALA A 98 -15.80 7.14 6.89
CA ALA A 98 -15.99 8.56 6.62
C ALA A 98 -17.11 8.81 5.59
N LEU A 99 -17.23 7.96 4.56
CA LEU A 99 -18.27 8.09 3.54
C LEU A 99 -19.56 7.36 3.89
N GLY A 100 -19.48 6.21 4.56
CA GLY A 100 -20.63 5.39 4.95
C GLY A 100 -21.45 6.02 6.07
N LEU A 101 -20.80 6.57 7.10
CA LEU A 101 -21.47 7.27 8.19
C LEU A 101 -22.11 8.56 7.66
N GLY A 102 -23.43 8.68 7.74
CA GLY A 102 -24.14 9.84 7.21
C GLY A 102 -24.00 10.00 5.70
N HIS A 103 -24.16 8.91 4.93
CA HIS A 103 -24.05 8.89 3.47
C HIS A 103 -24.91 9.97 2.77
N ARG A 104 -26.01 10.41 3.41
CA ARG A 104 -26.95 11.41 2.88
C ARG A 104 -26.28 12.77 2.67
N TYR A 105 -25.29 13.10 3.51
CA TYR A 105 -24.57 14.36 3.46
C TYR A 105 -23.43 14.38 2.44
N ASN A 106 -23.12 13.24 1.79
CA ASN A 106 -22.04 13.17 0.80
C ASN A 106 -22.32 14.03 -0.45
N LYS A 107 -23.59 14.33 -0.75
CA LYS A 107 -23.96 15.18 -1.90
C LYS A 107 -23.83 16.67 -1.61
N SER A 108 -23.81 17.07 -0.34
CA SER A 108 -23.67 18.47 0.06
C SER A 108 -22.20 18.85 0.13
N ARG A 109 -21.85 20.03 -0.41
CA ARG A 109 -20.49 20.59 -0.30
C ARG A 109 -20.08 20.73 1.17
N ALA A 110 -20.96 21.29 1.99
CA ALA A 110 -20.72 21.44 3.43
C ALA A 110 -20.54 20.09 4.12
N GLY A 111 -21.31 19.07 3.71
CA GLY A 111 -21.22 17.72 4.27
C GLY A 111 -19.86 17.05 4.01
N ILE A 112 -19.36 17.11 2.78
CA ILE A 112 -18.03 16.56 2.44
C ILE A 112 -16.91 17.36 3.11
N THR A 113 -16.97 18.69 3.11
CA THR A 113 -15.97 19.52 3.79
C THR A 113 -15.93 19.21 5.29
N CYS A 114 -17.08 19.12 5.95
CA CYS A 114 -17.18 18.74 7.35
C CYS A 114 -16.57 17.36 7.61
N LYS A 115 -16.87 16.37 6.76
CA LYS A 115 -16.28 15.02 6.86
C LYS A 115 -14.77 15.00 6.69
N LEU A 116 -14.21 15.79 5.76
CA LEU A 116 -12.76 15.91 5.61
C LEU A 116 -12.12 16.54 6.85
N LEU A 117 -12.73 17.59 7.41
CA LEU A 117 -12.25 18.22 8.65
C LEU A 117 -12.33 17.26 9.84
N ILE A 118 -13.42 16.50 9.97
CA ILE A 118 -13.56 15.45 10.99
C ILE A 118 -12.48 14.38 10.81
N SER A 119 -12.20 13.93 9.58
CA SER A 119 -11.11 12.98 9.32
C SER A 119 -9.75 13.52 9.77
N VAL A 120 -9.46 14.81 9.52
CA VAL A 120 -8.23 15.45 10.00
C VAL A 120 -8.19 15.48 11.53
N ALA A 121 -9.29 15.87 12.19
CA ALA A 121 -9.38 15.90 13.65
C ALA A 121 -9.23 14.50 14.27
N VAL A 122 -9.85 13.48 13.68
CA VAL A 122 -9.71 12.08 14.10
C VAL A 122 -8.26 11.62 13.96
N VAL A 123 -7.60 11.92 12.85
CA VAL A 123 -6.18 11.58 12.68
C VAL A 123 -5.30 12.27 13.72
N PHE A 124 -5.53 13.56 13.96
CA PHE A 124 -4.81 14.32 14.98
C PHE A 124 -4.98 13.69 16.37
N LEU A 125 -6.22 13.43 16.78
CA LEU A 125 -6.51 12.80 18.08
C LEU A 125 -5.92 11.39 18.18
N CYS A 126 -6.02 10.58 17.12
CA CYS A 126 -5.58 9.19 17.17
C CYS A 126 -4.05 9.03 17.13
N TRP A 127 -3.29 9.92 16.49
CA TRP A 127 -1.83 9.76 16.33
C TRP A 127 -0.98 10.79 17.05
N ASP A 128 -1.43 12.04 17.15
CA ASP A 128 -0.65 13.11 17.79
C ASP A 128 -0.83 13.05 19.34
N VAL A 129 -1.96 12.53 19.83
CA VAL A 129 -2.18 12.24 21.26
C VAL A 129 -1.80 10.79 21.59
N LYS A 130 -0.54 10.56 21.99
CA LYS A 130 -0.03 9.20 22.27
C LYS A 130 -0.91 8.35 23.20
N PRO A 131 -1.40 8.84 24.36
CA PRO A 131 -2.25 8.03 25.22
C PRO A 131 -3.51 7.50 24.51
N VAL A 132 -4.10 8.31 23.62
CA VAL A 132 -5.27 7.91 22.81
C VAL A 132 -4.87 6.81 21.83
N PHE A 133 -3.72 6.93 21.16
CA PHE A 133 -3.21 5.88 20.29
C PHE A 133 -3.10 4.54 21.02
N TYR A 134 -2.40 4.49 22.16
CA TYR A 134 -2.22 3.24 22.91
C TYR A 134 -3.52 2.71 23.50
N ALA A 135 -4.47 3.58 23.88
CA ALA A 135 -5.79 3.15 24.32
C ALA A 135 -6.58 2.47 23.19
N ILE A 136 -6.52 3.01 21.96
CA ILE A 136 -7.21 2.44 20.79
C ILE A 136 -6.57 1.12 20.35
N TRP A 137 -5.23 1.04 20.36
CA TRP A 137 -4.50 -0.06 19.76
C TRP A 137 -4.06 -1.16 20.74
N SER A 138 -4.07 -0.92 22.05
CA SER A 138 -3.73 -1.95 23.05
C SER A 138 -4.61 -3.22 22.97
N PRO A 139 -5.93 -3.15 22.72
CA PRO A 139 -6.76 -4.36 22.56
C PRO A 139 -6.40 -5.17 21.29
N PHE A 140 -5.77 -4.53 20.30
CA PHE A 140 -5.38 -5.14 19.03
C PHE A 140 -3.89 -5.52 18.98
N GLN A 141 -3.20 -5.57 20.13
CA GLN A 141 -1.79 -5.98 20.22
C GLN A 141 -1.54 -7.38 19.65
N TRP A 142 -2.49 -8.30 19.77
CA TRP A 142 -2.36 -9.64 19.19
C TRP A 142 -2.23 -9.62 17.65
N LEU A 143 -2.70 -8.57 17.00
CA LEU A 143 -2.66 -8.41 15.53
C LEU A 143 -1.57 -7.42 15.09
N MET A 144 -1.46 -6.28 15.79
CA MET A 144 -0.56 -5.17 15.45
C MET A 144 0.74 -5.14 16.27
N GLY A 145 0.94 -6.11 17.15
CA GLY A 145 2.16 -6.25 17.93
C GLY A 145 3.31 -6.79 17.07
N TYR A 146 4.48 -6.19 17.20
CA TYR A 146 5.69 -6.65 16.54
C TYR A 146 6.93 -6.32 17.35
N SER A 147 7.80 -7.30 17.50
CA SER A 147 9.16 -7.12 18.01
C SER A 147 10.12 -7.73 17.01
N ASP A 148 11.10 -6.95 16.54
CA ASP A 148 12.17 -7.47 15.70
C ASP A 148 13.05 -8.42 16.52
N PRO A 149 13.25 -9.68 16.12
CA PRO A 149 14.13 -10.62 16.83
C PRO A 149 15.57 -10.11 16.97
N ARG A 150 16.02 -9.23 16.07
CA ARG A 150 17.39 -8.70 16.06
C ARG A 150 17.57 -7.46 16.90
N ASN A 151 16.49 -6.73 17.16
CA ASN A 151 16.46 -5.55 18.02
C ASN A 151 15.18 -5.61 18.87
N PRO A 152 15.14 -6.50 19.87
CA PRO A 152 13.94 -6.72 20.66
C PRO A 152 13.56 -5.44 21.42
N THR A 153 12.28 -5.10 21.39
CA THR A 153 11.74 -3.93 22.07
C THR A 153 10.57 -4.34 22.94
N ASN A 154 10.46 -3.73 24.13
CA ASN A 154 9.35 -4.01 25.04
C ASN A 154 8.03 -3.39 24.58
N ASP A 155 8.09 -2.37 23.70
CA ASP A 155 6.92 -1.72 23.14
C ASP A 155 6.53 -2.35 21.80
N LEU A 156 5.65 -3.35 21.88
CA LEU A 156 5.15 -4.09 20.71
C LEU A 156 4.37 -3.22 19.71
N LEU A 157 3.84 -2.07 20.14
CA LEU A 157 3.08 -1.15 19.27
C LEU A 157 3.95 -0.05 18.67
N HIS A 158 5.22 0.05 19.07
CA HIS A 158 6.12 1.11 18.61
C HIS A 158 6.23 1.16 17.09
N GLU A 159 6.46 0.01 16.45
CA GLU A 159 6.56 -0.06 14.99
C GLU A 159 5.24 0.28 14.32
N TRP A 160 4.11 -0.18 14.86
CA TRP A 160 2.80 0.18 14.32
C TRP A 160 2.55 1.69 14.41
N TYR A 161 2.81 2.30 15.57
CA TYR A 161 2.72 3.74 15.76
C TYR A 161 3.63 4.49 14.78
N PHE A 162 4.90 4.13 14.72
CA PHE A 162 5.87 4.77 13.87
C PHE A 162 5.46 4.69 12.40
N ARG A 163 5.17 3.50 11.87
CA ARG A 163 4.84 3.31 10.45
C ARG A 163 3.53 3.98 10.05
N SER A 164 2.47 3.79 10.83
CA SER A 164 1.15 4.37 10.52
C SER A 164 1.13 5.89 10.71
N SER A 165 1.90 6.42 11.67
CA SER A 165 1.97 7.88 11.89
C SER A 165 2.58 8.62 10.70
N LEU A 166 3.52 8.00 9.97
CA LEU A 166 4.24 8.68 8.90
C LEU A 166 3.32 9.03 7.71
N ASP A 167 2.32 8.22 7.40
CA ASP A 167 1.40 8.41 6.26
C ASP A 167 -0.01 8.91 6.67
N ARG A 168 -0.16 9.39 7.91
CA ARG A 168 -1.47 9.57 8.55
C ARG A 168 -2.44 10.55 7.88
N TYR A 169 -1.94 11.55 7.13
CA TYR A 169 -2.78 12.56 6.47
C TYR A 169 -2.99 12.34 4.97
N VAL A 170 -2.14 11.54 4.32
CA VAL A 170 -2.07 11.50 2.85
C VAL A 170 -3.31 10.88 2.19
N TRP A 171 -4.00 9.96 2.88
CA TRP A 171 -5.26 9.38 2.41
C TRP A 171 -6.39 10.42 2.37
N ILE A 172 -6.43 11.37 3.31
CA ILE A 172 -7.40 12.49 3.33
C ILE A 172 -7.15 13.41 2.14
N HIS A 173 -5.88 13.70 1.84
CA HIS A 173 -5.51 14.44 0.64
C HIS A 173 -5.96 13.69 -0.63
N GLY A 174 -5.87 12.36 -0.65
CA GLY A 174 -6.44 11.51 -1.72
C GLY A 174 -7.95 11.68 -1.89
N MET A 175 -8.70 11.69 -0.79
CA MET A 175 -10.15 11.95 -0.80
C MET A 175 -10.48 13.35 -1.33
N LEU A 176 -9.78 14.38 -0.86
CA LEU A 176 -9.96 15.75 -1.32
C LEU A 176 -9.69 15.85 -2.84
N PHE A 177 -8.61 15.25 -3.31
CA PHE A 177 -8.28 15.25 -4.73
C PHE A 177 -9.34 14.51 -5.56
N ALA A 178 -9.88 13.39 -5.06
CA ALA A 178 -10.97 12.68 -5.72
C ALA A 178 -12.25 13.53 -5.82
N TYR A 179 -12.58 14.30 -4.78
CA TYR A 179 -13.70 15.23 -4.79
C TYR A 179 -13.51 16.37 -5.80
N LEU A 180 -12.30 16.92 -5.89
CA LEU A 180 -11.96 18.01 -6.82
C LEU A 180 -11.67 17.54 -8.25
N HIS A 181 -11.54 16.23 -8.49
CA HIS A 181 -11.18 15.66 -9.78
C HIS A 181 -12.03 16.18 -10.95
N PRO A 182 -13.38 16.26 -10.87
CA PRO A 182 -14.19 16.79 -11.97
C PRO A 182 -13.89 18.27 -12.28
N SER A 183 -13.55 19.07 -11.27
CA SER A 183 -13.18 20.47 -11.46
C SER A 183 -11.82 20.61 -12.14
N PHE A 184 -10.85 19.78 -11.76
CA PHE A 184 -9.54 19.74 -12.44
C PHE A 184 -9.66 19.25 -13.88
N GLU A 185 -10.47 18.23 -14.13
CA GLU A 185 -10.76 17.74 -15.48
C GLU A 185 -11.37 18.83 -16.36
N ALA A 186 -12.37 19.56 -15.85
CA ALA A 186 -12.96 20.69 -16.56
C ALA A 186 -11.95 21.81 -16.85
N ALA A 187 -11.04 22.10 -15.91
CA ALA A 187 -9.98 23.09 -16.10
C ALA A 187 -8.99 22.66 -17.20
N LEU A 188 -8.57 21.40 -17.22
CA LEU A 188 -7.70 20.86 -18.27
C LEU A 188 -8.37 20.91 -19.65
N GLN A 189 -9.65 20.56 -19.74
CA GLN A 189 -10.42 20.65 -20.98
C GLN A 189 -10.54 22.10 -21.48
N ARG A 190 -10.66 23.08 -20.58
CA ARG A 190 -10.65 24.50 -20.95
C ARG A 190 -9.30 24.90 -21.54
N ILE A 191 -8.19 24.47 -20.95
CA ILE A 191 -6.83 24.74 -21.46
C ILE A 191 -6.64 24.13 -22.85
N ASP A 192 -7.17 22.94 -23.09
CA ASP A 192 -7.02 22.26 -24.38
C ASP A 192 -7.74 22.97 -25.53
N LYS A 193 -8.85 23.66 -25.23
CA LYS A 193 -9.67 24.44 -26.17
C LYS A 193 -9.13 25.85 -26.45
N MET A 194 -8.09 26.30 -25.74
CA MET A 194 -7.48 27.61 -25.96
C MET A 194 -6.74 27.69 -27.31
N SER A 195 -6.52 28.92 -27.80
CA SER A 195 -5.67 29.16 -28.96
C SER A 195 -4.25 28.64 -28.73
N THR A 196 -3.54 28.27 -29.81
CA THR A 196 -2.24 27.59 -29.70
C THR A 196 -1.21 28.37 -28.87
N LYS A 197 -1.13 29.70 -29.06
CA LYS A 197 -0.22 30.56 -28.29
C LYS A 197 -0.59 30.61 -26.80
N ALA A 198 -1.87 30.83 -26.48
CA ALA A 198 -2.35 30.89 -25.10
C ALA A 198 -2.18 29.54 -24.38
N ARG A 199 -2.53 28.44 -25.05
CA ARG A 199 -2.36 27.07 -24.55
C ARG A 199 -0.91 26.74 -24.24
N LEU A 200 0.02 27.08 -25.14
CA LEU A 200 1.45 26.87 -24.92
C LEU A 200 1.93 27.69 -23.72
N PHE A 201 1.58 28.98 -23.68
CA PHE A 201 1.94 29.87 -22.56
C PHE A 201 1.46 29.30 -21.21
N VAL A 202 0.17 28.98 -21.09
CA VAL A 202 -0.39 28.43 -19.85
C VAL A 202 0.29 27.12 -19.44
N ARG A 203 0.53 26.20 -20.38
CA ARG A 203 1.21 24.92 -20.09
C ARG A 203 2.66 25.13 -19.67
N THR A 204 3.39 26.06 -20.29
CA THR A 204 4.75 26.41 -19.91
C THR A 204 4.78 27.00 -18.49
N VAL A 205 3.86 27.92 -18.17
CA VAL A 205 3.76 28.51 -16.82
C VAL A 205 3.44 27.43 -15.78
N ILE A 206 2.44 26.57 -16.03
CA ILE A 206 2.10 25.46 -15.12
C ILE A 206 3.31 24.56 -14.90
N THR A 207 4.01 24.18 -15.98
CA THR A 207 5.18 23.30 -15.91
C THR A 207 6.32 23.96 -15.12
N ALA A 208 6.64 25.23 -15.42
CA ALA A 208 7.70 25.98 -14.75
C ALA A 208 7.43 26.13 -13.25
N VAL A 209 6.21 26.53 -12.87
CA VAL A 209 5.81 26.65 -11.45
C VAL A 209 5.87 25.28 -10.76
N THR A 210 5.39 24.23 -11.41
CA THR A 210 5.38 22.88 -10.83
C THR A 210 6.80 22.34 -10.64
N LEU A 211 7.71 22.58 -11.58
CA LEU A 211 9.12 22.21 -11.46
C LEU A 211 9.84 23.03 -10.39
N ALA A 212 9.56 24.33 -10.28
CA ALA A 212 10.13 25.19 -9.25
C ALA A 212 9.71 24.72 -7.83
N LEU A 213 8.42 24.41 -7.65
CA LEU A 213 7.92 23.85 -6.39
C LEU A 213 8.51 22.46 -6.09
N PHE A 214 8.70 21.63 -7.12
CA PHE A 214 9.34 20.32 -6.95
C PHE A 214 10.81 20.47 -6.54
N ALA A 215 11.55 21.39 -7.17
CA ALA A 215 12.94 21.69 -6.82
C ALA A 215 13.07 22.26 -5.40
N ALA A 216 12.16 23.16 -5.01
CA ALA A 216 12.12 23.68 -3.64
C ALA A 216 11.84 22.57 -2.63
N TRP A 217 10.83 21.73 -2.86
CA TRP A 217 10.54 20.60 -1.99
C TRP A 217 11.71 19.61 -1.92
N TYR A 218 12.37 19.35 -3.06
CA TYR A 218 13.54 18.48 -3.11
C TYR A 218 14.68 19.03 -2.24
N HIS A 219 15.04 20.31 -2.41
CA HIS A 219 16.14 20.92 -1.70
C HIS A 219 15.88 21.07 -0.20
N TYR A 220 14.70 21.57 0.18
CA TYR A 220 14.39 21.91 1.58
C TYR A 220 13.83 20.74 2.40
N ILE A 221 13.21 19.74 1.76
CA ILE A 221 12.53 18.64 2.46
C ILE A 221 13.15 17.29 2.13
N TYR A 222 13.27 16.94 0.84
CA TYR A 222 13.70 15.59 0.44
C TYR A 222 15.14 15.27 0.87
N LEU A 223 16.05 16.25 0.86
CA LEU A 223 17.45 16.05 1.25
C LEU A 223 17.68 16.04 2.77
N LEU A 224 16.63 16.22 3.58
CA LEU A 224 16.77 16.21 5.04
C LEU A 224 17.24 14.83 5.54
N PRO A 225 18.07 14.80 6.61
CA PRO A 225 18.44 13.55 7.26
C PRO A 225 17.19 12.78 7.73
N LYS A 226 17.28 11.44 7.70
CA LYS A 226 16.15 10.52 7.99
C LYS A 226 15.28 10.93 9.18
N ARG A 227 15.88 11.34 10.31
CA ARG A 227 15.15 11.70 11.53
C ARG A 227 14.34 12.98 11.36
N GLU A 228 14.90 13.98 10.69
CA GLU A 228 14.23 15.26 10.42
C GLU A 228 13.17 15.10 9.34
N TYR A 229 13.49 14.37 8.26
CA TYR A 229 12.55 14.01 7.21
C TYR A 229 11.30 13.34 7.79
N ASN A 230 11.46 12.37 8.70
CA ASN A 230 10.34 11.67 9.33
C ASN A 230 9.41 12.57 10.15
N ARG A 231 9.91 13.70 10.68
CA ARG A 231 9.07 14.68 11.41
C ARG A 231 8.17 15.47 10.46
N VAL A 232 8.68 15.83 9.28
CA VAL A 232 7.97 16.69 8.32
C VAL A 232 7.22 15.92 7.23
N HIS A 233 7.59 14.66 6.98
CA HIS A 233 7.00 13.79 5.96
C HIS A 233 5.47 13.66 6.06
N PRO A 234 4.85 13.46 7.25
CA PRO A 234 3.39 13.38 7.37
C PRO A 234 2.64 14.59 6.81
N TYR A 235 3.28 15.75 6.85
CA TYR A 235 2.70 17.03 6.47
C TYR A 235 3.06 17.47 5.04
N THR A 236 4.10 16.90 4.45
CA THR A 236 4.66 17.34 3.16
C THR A 236 4.64 16.25 2.08
N SER A 237 4.34 14.99 2.41
CA SER A 237 4.32 13.86 1.47
C SER A 237 3.32 13.99 0.33
N TRP A 238 2.24 14.75 0.52
CA TRP A 238 1.23 15.03 -0.51
C TRP A 238 1.74 15.97 -1.62
N ILE A 239 2.75 16.80 -1.33
CA ILE A 239 3.31 17.79 -2.26
C ILE A 239 3.88 17.11 -3.52
N PRO A 240 4.88 16.21 -3.44
CA PRO A 240 5.45 15.57 -4.62
C PRO A 240 4.41 14.75 -5.39
N ILE A 241 3.41 14.19 -4.71
CA ILE A 241 2.31 13.45 -5.35
C ILE A 241 1.47 14.41 -6.21
N THR A 242 1.03 15.54 -5.66
CA THR A 242 0.26 16.55 -6.39
C THR A 242 1.03 17.12 -7.57
N LEU A 243 2.30 17.48 -7.37
CA LEU A 243 3.15 18.02 -8.43
C LEU A 243 3.33 16.99 -9.57
N TRP A 244 3.54 15.71 -9.22
CA TRP A 244 3.61 14.64 -10.21
C TRP A 244 2.31 14.48 -10.99
N VAL A 245 1.15 14.52 -10.31
CA VAL A 245 -0.16 14.44 -10.98
C VAL A 245 -0.35 15.62 -11.94
N VAL A 246 0.02 16.84 -11.53
CA VAL A 246 -0.07 18.03 -12.40
C VAL A 246 0.80 17.86 -13.63
N LEU A 247 2.11 17.59 -13.46
CA LEU A 247 3.05 17.40 -14.57
C LEU A 247 2.58 16.33 -15.54
N ARG A 248 2.10 15.21 -15.00
CA ARG A 248 1.64 14.08 -15.80
C ARG A 248 0.40 14.40 -16.64
N ASN A 249 -0.37 15.42 -16.26
CA ASN A 249 -1.63 15.79 -16.92
C ASN A 249 -1.56 17.08 -17.75
N VAL A 250 -0.39 17.75 -17.86
CA VAL A 250 -0.24 19.03 -18.59
C VAL A 250 -0.61 18.93 -20.06
N THR A 251 -0.24 17.84 -20.74
CA THR A 251 -0.51 17.65 -22.18
C THR A 251 -1.34 16.40 -22.45
N PRO A 252 -2.17 16.38 -23.51
CA PRO A 252 -2.91 15.19 -23.93
C PRO A 252 -2.00 13.98 -24.17
N ALA A 253 -0.84 14.17 -24.81
CA ALA A 253 0.11 13.10 -25.06
C ALA A 253 0.61 12.46 -23.75
N MET A 254 0.97 13.28 -22.76
CA MET A 254 1.35 12.78 -21.43
C MET A 254 0.18 12.13 -20.70
N ARG A 255 -1.07 12.54 -20.94
CA ARG A 255 -2.23 11.86 -20.33
C ARG A 255 -2.48 10.46 -20.89
N HIS A 256 -2.32 10.30 -22.21
CA HIS A 256 -2.67 9.05 -22.91
C HIS A 256 -1.52 8.03 -22.89
N PHE A 257 -0.26 8.48 -22.96
CA PHE A 257 0.86 7.56 -23.14
C PHE A 257 1.36 6.97 -21.82
N SER A 258 0.85 5.82 -21.41
CA SER A 258 1.39 5.05 -20.27
C SER A 258 1.99 3.72 -20.73
N LEU A 259 3.11 3.32 -20.12
CA LEU A 259 3.68 1.99 -20.36
C LEU A 259 2.77 0.92 -19.76
N SER A 260 2.31 -0.01 -20.60
CA SER A 260 1.43 -1.13 -20.22
C SER A 260 2.05 -2.00 -19.14
N LEU A 261 3.37 -2.21 -19.21
CA LEU A 261 4.17 -2.92 -18.20
C LEU A 261 3.94 -2.36 -16.79
N TYR A 262 3.84 -1.05 -16.65
CA TYR A 262 3.64 -0.41 -15.35
C TYR A 262 2.20 -0.58 -14.84
N GLY A 263 1.24 -0.62 -15.76
CA GLY A 263 -0.13 -1.02 -15.46
C GLY A 263 -0.18 -2.43 -14.89
N TRP A 264 0.47 -3.37 -15.57
CA TRP A 264 0.52 -4.78 -15.18
C TRP A 264 1.24 -5.00 -13.83
N LEU A 265 2.41 -4.39 -13.61
CA LEU A 265 3.13 -4.45 -12.33
C LEU A 265 2.32 -3.81 -11.18
N GLY A 266 1.56 -2.76 -11.49
CA GLY A 266 0.58 -2.15 -10.59
C GLY A 266 -0.53 -3.12 -10.14
N CYS A 267 -0.96 -4.02 -11.03
CA CYS A 267 -2.01 -5.00 -10.70
C CYS A 267 -1.53 -6.06 -9.71
N ILE A 268 -0.27 -6.52 -9.86
CA ILE A 268 0.32 -7.58 -9.03
C ILE A 268 1.08 -7.04 -7.80
N THR A 269 0.84 -5.78 -7.43
CA THR A 269 1.74 -5.06 -6.53
C THR A 269 1.88 -5.63 -5.13
N LEU A 270 0.77 -6.12 -4.58
CA LEU A 270 0.79 -6.70 -3.25
C LEU A 270 1.53 -8.04 -3.24
N GLU A 271 1.33 -8.83 -4.28
CA GLU A 271 1.98 -10.14 -4.45
C GLU A 271 3.48 -9.96 -4.56
N THR A 272 3.93 -9.02 -5.38
CA THR A 272 5.34 -8.64 -5.48
C THR A 272 5.89 -8.12 -4.15
N TYR A 273 5.14 -7.29 -3.42
CA TYR A 273 5.58 -6.79 -2.10
C TYR A 273 5.76 -7.91 -1.07
N ILE A 274 4.91 -8.93 -1.07
CA ILE A 274 5.02 -10.05 -0.13
C ILE A 274 6.10 -11.03 -0.61
N SER A 275 6.13 -11.33 -1.91
CA SER A 275 7.05 -12.30 -2.49
C SER A 275 8.50 -11.86 -2.39
N GLN A 276 8.79 -10.55 -2.43
CA GLN A 276 10.17 -10.07 -2.27
C GLN A 276 10.83 -10.57 -0.97
N PHE A 277 10.05 -10.76 0.11
CA PHE A 277 10.57 -11.22 1.41
C PHE A 277 11.00 -12.69 1.41
N HIS A 278 10.46 -13.49 0.48
CA HIS A 278 10.50 -14.96 0.55
C HIS A 278 10.99 -15.65 -0.72
N THR A 279 10.87 -15.00 -1.87
CA THR A 279 11.28 -15.54 -3.17
C THR A 279 12.49 -14.83 -3.73
N TRP A 280 12.79 -13.64 -3.24
CA TRP A 280 13.87 -12.81 -3.75
C TRP A 280 14.94 -12.58 -2.68
N LEU A 281 14.48 -12.29 -1.47
CA LEU A 281 15.29 -12.27 -0.27
C LEU A 281 14.94 -13.49 0.60
N ALA A 282 15.81 -13.77 1.57
CA ALA A 282 15.62 -14.79 2.59
C ALA A 282 15.92 -14.25 3.99
N THR A 283 15.29 -14.87 4.99
CA THR A 283 15.56 -14.66 6.41
C THR A 283 15.78 -16.03 7.06
N GLY A 284 16.85 -16.16 7.85
CA GLY A 284 17.13 -17.40 8.59
C GLY A 284 16.47 -17.46 9.97
N VAL A 285 15.62 -16.48 10.30
CA VAL A 285 14.85 -16.47 11.56
C VAL A 285 13.40 -16.05 11.30
N PRO A 286 12.41 -16.66 11.99
CA PRO A 286 11.03 -16.19 11.99
C PRO A 286 10.96 -14.74 12.46
N ASN A 287 10.05 -13.94 11.89
CA ASN A 287 9.90 -12.51 12.17
C ASN A 287 11.11 -11.61 11.85
N GLY A 288 12.17 -12.15 11.25
CA GLY A 288 13.32 -11.36 10.85
C GLY A 288 13.07 -10.58 9.56
N GLN A 289 13.57 -9.34 9.49
CA GLN A 289 13.68 -8.65 8.20
C GLN A 289 14.65 -9.41 7.28
N PRO A 290 14.28 -9.64 6.01
CA PRO A 290 15.11 -10.42 5.12
C PRO A 290 16.35 -9.62 4.73
N LYS A 291 17.52 -10.26 4.80
CA LYS A 291 18.83 -9.65 4.51
C LYS A 291 19.69 -10.49 3.57
N MET A 292 19.33 -11.77 3.39
CA MET A 292 20.07 -12.67 2.51
C MET A 292 19.45 -12.63 1.12
N LEU A 293 20.27 -12.76 0.10
CA LEU A 293 19.82 -12.86 -1.29
C LEU A 293 19.63 -14.33 -1.66
N LEU A 294 18.59 -14.63 -2.44
CA LEU A 294 18.48 -15.93 -3.07
C LEU A 294 19.59 -16.07 -4.12
N THR A 295 20.48 -17.05 -3.96
CA THR A 295 21.62 -17.27 -4.87
C THR A 295 21.46 -18.58 -5.64
N PHE A 296 21.20 -18.47 -6.95
CA PHE A 296 21.18 -19.61 -7.89
C PHE A 296 22.54 -19.88 -8.51
N PHE A 297 23.38 -18.85 -8.63
CA PHE A 297 24.70 -18.91 -9.26
C PHE A 297 25.80 -18.60 -8.25
N PRO A 298 27.05 -19.06 -8.51
CA PRO A 298 28.21 -18.68 -7.71
C PRO A 298 28.41 -17.16 -7.66
N ALA A 299 29.08 -16.68 -6.60
CA ALA A 299 29.26 -15.25 -6.28
C ALA A 299 29.85 -14.41 -7.42
N ASN A 300 30.54 -15.04 -8.37
CA ASN A 300 31.23 -14.38 -9.49
C ASN A 300 30.26 -13.86 -10.58
N TYR A 301 28.97 -14.24 -10.53
CA TYR A 301 27.96 -13.84 -11.52
C TYR A 301 26.76 -13.10 -10.89
N PRO A 302 26.98 -11.94 -10.24
CA PRO A 302 25.92 -11.24 -9.50
C PRO A 302 24.78 -10.74 -10.40
N LEU A 303 25.07 -10.32 -11.64
CA LEU A 303 24.04 -9.85 -12.58
C LEU A 303 23.17 -11.01 -13.11
N LEU A 304 23.77 -12.19 -13.31
CA LEU A 304 23.01 -13.37 -13.72
C LEU A 304 22.10 -13.85 -12.59
N ASN A 305 22.60 -13.80 -11.36
CA ASN A 305 21.80 -14.09 -10.18
C ASN A 305 20.64 -13.10 -10.01
N PHE A 306 20.90 -11.81 -10.22
CA PHE A 306 19.87 -10.78 -10.20
C PHE A 306 18.78 -11.04 -11.25
N ALA A 307 19.18 -11.35 -12.50
CA ALA A 307 18.25 -11.63 -13.58
C ALA A 307 17.38 -12.87 -13.30
N ALA A 308 17.99 -13.97 -12.87
CA ALA A 308 17.27 -15.21 -12.56
C ALA A 308 16.34 -15.04 -11.36
N SER A 309 16.83 -14.44 -10.28
CA SER A 309 16.02 -14.18 -9.08
C SER A 309 14.84 -13.26 -9.38
N THR A 310 15.04 -12.24 -10.22
CA THR A 310 13.97 -11.34 -10.66
C THR A 310 12.94 -12.09 -11.51
N ALA A 311 13.38 -12.96 -12.42
CA ALA A 311 12.47 -13.75 -13.26
C ALA A 311 11.59 -14.69 -12.42
N VAL A 312 12.18 -15.42 -11.47
CA VAL A 312 11.45 -16.31 -10.54
C VAL A 312 10.48 -15.50 -9.69
N TYR A 313 10.96 -14.40 -9.10
CA TYR A 313 10.16 -13.50 -8.27
C TYR A 313 8.93 -12.95 -9.00
N VAL A 314 9.10 -12.43 -10.21
CA VAL A 314 8.00 -11.86 -11.01
C VAL A 314 7.03 -12.96 -11.43
N PHE A 315 7.54 -14.13 -11.82
CA PHE A 315 6.71 -15.28 -12.18
C PHE A 315 5.83 -15.74 -11.01
N VAL A 316 6.43 -15.98 -9.83
CA VAL A 316 5.70 -16.41 -8.63
C VAL A 316 4.67 -15.37 -8.23
N SER A 317 5.03 -14.08 -8.24
CA SER A 317 4.10 -12.99 -7.91
C SER A 317 2.89 -12.96 -8.85
N HIS A 318 3.11 -13.15 -10.15
CA HIS A 318 2.03 -13.20 -11.13
C HIS A 318 1.12 -14.43 -10.94
N ARG A 319 1.69 -15.60 -10.64
CA ARG A 319 0.90 -16.81 -10.35
C ARG A 319 0.06 -16.63 -9.09
N LEU A 320 0.63 -16.06 -8.03
CA LEU A 320 -0.11 -15.73 -6.81
C LEU A 320 -1.26 -14.75 -7.10
N PHE A 321 -1.04 -13.76 -7.96
CA PHE A 321 -2.09 -12.79 -8.32
C PHE A 321 -3.27 -13.46 -9.02
N ILE A 322 -3.02 -14.39 -9.95
CA ILE A 322 -4.09 -15.13 -10.63
C ILE A 322 -4.88 -15.97 -9.61
N VAL A 323 -4.18 -16.80 -8.83
CA VAL A 323 -4.81 -17.73 -7.90
C VAL A 323 -5.61 -17.00 -6.82
N THR A 324 -5.06 -15.92 -6.25
CA THR A 324 -5.75 -15.14 -5.22
C THR A 324 -7.02 -14.46 -5.75
N ASN A 325 -7.06 -14.08 -7.02
CA ASN A 325 -8.24 -13.52 -7.66
C ASN A 325 -9.29 -14.56 -8.05
N GLU A 326 -8.87 -15.74 -8.50
CA GLU A 326 -9.78 -16.87 -8.75
C GLU A 326 -10.42 -17.33 -7.43
N LEU A 327 -9.65 -17.47 -6.36
CA LEU A 327 -10.19 -17.80 -5.05
C LEU A 327 -11.16 -16.72 -4.54
N LYS A 328 -10.87 -15.44 -4.79
CA LYS A 328 -11.76 -14.33 -4.45
C LYS A 328 -13.12 -14.45 -5.13
N SER A 329 -13.16 -14.78 -6.43
CA SER A 329 -14.44 -14.86 -7.16
C SER A 329 -15.29 -16.04 -6.70
N VAL A 330 -14.66 -17.12 -6.25
CA VAL A 330 -15.33 -18.29 -5.65
C VAL A 330 -15.85 -17.97 -4.24
N VAL A 331 -15.00 -17.39 -3.38
CA VAL A 331 -15.34 -17.17 -1.97
C VAL A 331 -16.29 -15.99 -1.78
N ILE A 332 -16.10 -14.92 -2.54
CA ILE A 332 -16.81 -13.65 -2.37
C ILE A 332 -17.65 -13.38 -3.62
N PRO A 333 -18.87 -13.95 -3.71
CA PRO A 333 -19.74 -13.74 -4.85
C PRO A 333 -20.04 -12.25 -5.02
N SER A 334 -20.17 -11.81 -6.27
CA SER A 334 -20.55 -10.43 -6.63
C SER A 334 -22.00 -10.10 -6.28
N ALA A 335 -22.84 -11.12 -6.07
CA ALA A 335 -24.24 -10.96 -5.72
C ALA A 335 -24.42 -10.47 -4.27
N LYS A 336 -25.44 -9.64 -4.02
CA LYS A 336 -25.81 -9.08 -2.71
C LYS A 336 -26.26 -10.12 -1.65
N VAL A 337 -26.14 -11.42 -1.95
CA VAL A 337 -26.63 -12.50 -1.09
C VAL A 337 -25.63 -12.81 0.02
N SER A 338 -25.80 -12.15 1.16
CA SER A 338 -24.94 -12.26 2.35
C SER A 338 -24.80 -13.69 2.90
N LYS A 339 -25.83 -14.55 2.75
CA LYS A 339 -25.79 -15.94 3.23
C LYS A 339 -24.78 -16.81 2.48
N LEU A 340 -24.64 -16.62 1.16
CA LEU A 340 -23.69 -17.36 0.34
C LEU A 340 -22.25 -16.97 0.69
N LEU A 341 -22.02 -15.69 0.98
CA LEU A 341 -20.74 -15.15 1.43
C LEU A 341 -20.25 -15.84 2.72
N TRP A 342 -21.09 -15.87 3.75
CA TRP A 342 -20.72 -16.50 5.04
C TRP A 342 -20.45 -18.00 4.92
N ARG A 343 -21.26 -18.70 4.12
CA ARG A 343 -21.05 -20.12 3.83
C ARG A 343 -19.70 -20.36 3.16
N ASN A 344 -19.39 -19.58 2.12
CA ASN A 344 -18.15 -19.73 1.36
C ASN A 344 -16.91 -19.38 2.20
N PHE A 345 -17.00 -18.34 3.05
CA PHE A 345 -15.97 -18.04 4.03
C PHE A 345 -15.77 -19.17 5.03
N GLY A 346 -16.85 -19.75 5.56
CA GLY A 346 -16.78 -20.90 6.46
C GLY A 346 -16.11 -22.11 5.82
N MET A 347 -16.45 -22.43 4.57
CA MET A 347 -15.81 -23.53 3.83
C MET A 347 -14.32 -23.27 3.56
N MET A 348 -13.94 -22.03 3.23
CA MET A 348 -12.54 -21.67 3.03
C MET A 348 -11.74 -21.75 4.34
N ALA A 349 -12.28 -21.23 5.43
CA ALA A 349 -11.65 -21.33 6.75
C ALA A 349 -11.45 -22.78 7.16
N PHE A 350 -12.48 -23.63 6.95
CA PHE A 350 -12.38 -25.06 7.18
C PHE A 350 -11.29 -25.71 6.31
N ALA A 351 -11.24 -25.42 5.02
CA ALA A 351 -10.22 -25.95 4.12
C ALA A 351 -8.79 -25.54 4.56
N VAL A 352 -8.58 -24.29 4.97
CA VAL A 352 -7.29 -23.82 5.50
C VAL A 352 -6.91 -24.58 6.78
N VAL A 353 -7.85 -24.79 7.70
CA VAL A 353 -7.61 -25.56 8.93
C VAL A 353 -7.24 -27.01 8.60
N VAL A 354 -7.97 -27.66 7.69
CA VAL A 354 -7.68 -29.03 7.26
C VAL A 354 -6.30 -29.13 6.63
N LEU A 355 -5.94 -28.21 5.74
CA LEU A 355 -4.61 -28.17 5.11
C LEU A 355 -3.51 -27.91 6.14
N TYR A 356 -3.74 -27.02 7.11
CA TYR A 356 -2.79 -26.75 8.19
C TYR A 356 -2.56 -27.98 9.06
N VAL A 357 -3.64 -28.67 9.46
CA VAL A 357 -3.55 -29.91 10.25
C VAL A 357 -2.86 -31.01 9.46
N ALA A 358 -3.21 -31.20 8.18
CA ALA A 358 -2.56 -32.17 7.31
C ALA A 358 -1.05 -31.88 7.16
N ALA A 359 -0.68 -30.61 6.91
CA ALA A 359 0.72 -30.21 6.84
C ALA A 359 1.45 -30.45 8.17
N TYR A 360 0.83 -30.12 9.30
CA TYR A 360 1.37 -30.38 10.63
C TYR A 360 1.62 -31.88 10.88
N LEU A 361 0.67 -32.74 10.49
CA LEU A 361 0.79 -34.19 10.61
C LEU A 361 1.89 -34.73 9.70
N VAL A 362 1.97 -34.28 8.44
CA VAL A 362 3.03 -34.67 7.49
C VAL A 362 4.40 -34.28 8.03
N LEU A 363 4.57 -33.04 8.52
CA LEU A 363 5.83 -32.59 9.12
C LEU A 363 6.23 -33.42 10.34
N ARG A 364 5.26 -33.80 11.19
CA ARG A 364 5.50 -34.72 12.32
C ARG A 364 5.92 -36.11 11.85
N VAL A 365 5.25 -36.67 10.84
CA VAL A 365 5.52 -38.02 10.31
C VAL A 365 6.88 -38.08 9.63
N LEU A 366 7.27 -37.04 8.89
CA LEU A 366 8.57 -36.95 8.23
C LEU A 366 9.74 -36.66 9.19
N GLY A 367 9.49 -36.52 10.50
CA GLY A 367 10.54 -36.24 11.49
C GLY A 367 11.26 -34.90 11.28
N ILE A 368 10.74 -34.03 10.42
CA ILE A 368 11.29 -32.69 10.18
C ILE A 368 10.92 -31.84 11.40
N ASN A 369 11.80 -31.89 12.38
CA ASN A 369 11.66 -31.17 13.63
C ASN A 369 11.47 -29.67 13.33
N LYS A 370 10.54 -29.00 14.03
CA LYS A 370 10.20 -27.58 13.83
C LYS A 370 11.40 -26.61 13.83
N ARG A 371 12.57 -27.06 14.32
CA ARG A 371 13.83 -26.33 14.33
C ARG A 371 14.51 -26.17 12.95
N ILE A 372 14.23 -27.04 11.98
CA ILE A 372 14.85 -26.95 10.64
C ILE A 372 14.15 -25.87 9.77
N LEU A 373 12.86 -25.59 10.01
CA LEU A 373 12.12 -24.51 9.34
C LEU A 373 12.35 -23.12 9.95
N ALA A 374 12.96 -23.04 11.13
CA ALA A 374 13.31 -21.78 11.81
C ALA A 374 14.81 -21.46 11.75
N GLY A 375 15.60 -22.28 11.04
CA GLY A 375 17.06 -22.21 10.98
C GLY A 375 17.67 -22.49 9.60
N ILE A 376 16.86 -22.38 8.54
CA ILE A 376 17.30 -22.19 7.15
C ILE A 376 16.65 -20.89 6.70
#